data_AF-A0A933B9D8-F1
#
_entry.id   AF-A0A933B9D8-F1
#
_cell.length_a   1.000
_cell.length_b   1.000
_cell.length_c   1.000
_cell.angle_alpha   90.00
_cell.angle_beta   90.00
_cell.angle_gamma   90.00
#
_symmetry.space_group_name_H-M   'P 1'
#
loop_
_entity.id
_entity.type
_entity.pdbx_description
1 polymer ?
#
loop_
_entity_poly.entity_id
_entity_poly.type
_entity_poly.pdbx_seq_one_letter_code
_entity_poly.pdbx_strand_id
1 'polypeptide(L)'
;AASAVLHGCLMLAAGRWLRLPLGLLATASQANFGGVISAPLVGAVYHERLVPIGLCLALLGNALGTYLGLLSASLSRLINT
;
A
#
# COMPACT_ATOMS: atom_id res chain seq x y z
N ALA A 1 1.52 -18.68 -2.32
CA ALA A 1 2.26 -18.55 -3.60
C ALA A 1 1.41 -17.93 -4.71
N ALA A 2 0.24 -18.51 -5.03
CA ALA A 2 -0.62 -18.01 -6.11
C ALA A 2 -1.07 -16.54 -5.95
N SER A 3 -1.45 -16.11 -4.74
CA SER A 3 -1.91 -14.74 -4.48
C SER A 3 -0.85 -13.67 -4.69
N ALA A 4 0.40 -13.93 -4.30
CA ALA A 4 1.51 -12.99 -4.47
C ALA A 4 1.87 -12.80 -5.95
N VAL A 5 1.81 -13.87 -6.74
CA VAL A 5 2.00 -13.81 -8.20
C VAL A 5 0.88 -13.02 -8.85
N LEU A 6 -0.37 -13.28 -8.46
CA LEU A 6 -1.54 -12.58 -8.99
C LEU A 6 -1.51 -11.09 -8.64
N HIS A 7 -1.16 -10.74 -7.40
CA HIS A 7 -0.92 -9.37 -6.94
C HIS A 7 0.19 -8.68 -7.74
N GLY A 8 1.33 -9.34 -7.90
CA GLY A 8 2.46 -8.82 -8.69
C GLY A 8 2.11 -8.58 -10.15
N CYS A 9 1.40 -9.53 -10.79
CA CYS A 9 0.91 -9.38 -12.16
C CYS A 9 -0.06 -8.21 -12.29
N LEU A 10 -1.00 -8.05 -11.34
CA LEU A 10 -1.94 -6.92 -11.36
C LEU A 10 -1.21 -5.58 -11.20
N MET A 11 -0.25 -5.50 -10.28
CA MET A 11 0.56 -4.31 -10.07
C MET A 11 1.37 -3.95 -11.32
N LEU A 12 2.00 -4.93 -11.98
CA LEU A 12 2.75 -4.71 -13.22
C LEU A 12 1.83 -4.25 -14.37
N ALA A 13 0.65 -4.85 -14.50
CA ALA A 13 -0.34 -4.42 -15.49
C ALA A 13 -0.82 -2.99 -15.22
N ALA A 14 -1.15 -2.67 -13.97
CA ALA A 14 -1.55 -1.33 -13.55
C ALA A 14 -0.42 -0.30 -13.76
N GLY A 15 0.81 -0.64 -13.39
CA GLY A 15 2.00 0.19 -13.61
C GLY A 15 2.26 0.46 -15.09
N ARG A 16 2.00 -0.53 -15.96
CA ARG A 16 2.14 -0.38 -17.42
C ARG A 16 1.06 0.52 -18.00
N TRP A 17 -0.18 0.45 -17.50
CA TRP A 17 -1.29 1.32 -17.91
C TRP A 17 -1.08 2.77 -17.46
N LEU A 18 -0.67 2.95 -16.20
CA LEU A 18 -0.42 4.27 -15.60
C LEU A 18 0.95 4.85 -15.98
N ARG A 19 1.78 4.10 -16.71
CA ARG A 19 3.15 4.46 -17.10
C ARG A 19 4.01 4.87 -15.89
N LEU A 20 3.85 4.16 -14.77
CA LEU A 20 4.57 4.46 -13.54
C LEU A 20 6.00 3.89 -13.57
N PRO A 21 6.99 4.58 -12.97
CA PRO A 21 8.31 4.02 -12.79
C PRO A 21 8.26 2.81 -11.86
N LEU A 22 9.01 1.76 -12.19
CA LEU A 22 9.04 0.51 -11.42
C LEU A 22 9.42 0.72 -9.96
N GLY A 23 10.31 1.69 -9.69
CA GLY A 23 10.66 2.09 -8.33
C GLY A 23 9.42 2.51 -7.54
N LEU A 24 8.63 3.45 -8.04
CA LEU A 24 7.40 3.92 -7.39
C LEU A 24 6.35 2.82 -7.26
N LEU A 25 6.24 1.93 -8.25
CA LEU A 25 5.33 0.79 -8.19
C LEU A 25 5.73 -0.18 -7.05
N ALA A 26 7.02 -0.47 -6.91
CA ALA A 26 7.55 -1.30 -5.84
C ALA A 26 7.35 -0.64 -4.46
N THR A 27 7.63 0.68 -4.35
CA THR A 27 7.39 1.44 -3.12
C THR A 27 5.91 1.45 -2.74
N ALA A 28 5.00 1.60 -3.72
CA ALA A 28 3.57 1.58 -3.49
C ALA A 28 3.06 0.20 -3.07
N SER A 29 3.56 -0.88 -3.69
CA SER A 29 3.22 -2.23 -3.24
C SER A 29 3.70 -2.49 -1.82
N GLN A 30 4.88 -1.99 -1.45
CA GLN A 30 5.33 -2.04 -0.07
C GLN A 30 4.45 -1.17 0.83
N ALA A 31 4.14 0.08 0.49
CA ALA A 31 3.31 0.96 1.33
C ALA A 31 1.94 0.38 1.73
N ASN A 32 1.38 -0.52 0.90
CA ASN A 32 0.11 -1.20 1.19
C ASN A 32 0.25 -2.45 2.08
N PHE A 33 1.40 -3.13 2.10
CA PHE A 33 1.60 -4.39 2.84
C PHE A 33 2.74 -4.31 3.88
N GLY A 34 3.88 -3.74 3.47
CA GLY A 34 5.00 -3.39 4.32
C GLY A 34 4.77 -2.02 4.93
N GLY A 35 4.58 -1.97 6.24
CA GLY A 35 4.18 -0.76 6.96
C GLY A 35 5.12 0.44 6.80
N VAL A 36 4.81 1.49 7.57
CA VAL A 36 5.41 2.84 7.52
C VAL A 36 6.95 2.87 7.48
N ILE A 37 7.62 1.84 7.99
CA ILE A 37 9.09 1.72 8.02
C ILE A 37 9.65 1.07 6.74
N SER A 38 9.01 0.02 6.23
CA SER A 38 9.56 -0.81 5.13
C SER A 38 9.38 -0.18 3.75
N ALA A 39 8.27 0.53 3.51
CA ALA A 39 7.99 1.19 2.25
C ALA A 39 8.99 2.31 1.87
N PRO A 40 9.29 3.29 2.75
CA PRO A 40 10.30 4.31 2.45
C PRO A 40 11.70 3.73 2.26
N LEU A 41 12.03 2.63 2.96
CA LEU A 41 13.31 1.94 2.79
C LEU A 41 13.48 1.40 1.37
N VAL A 42 12.47 0.74 0.82
CA VAL A 42 12.48 0.26 -0.57
C VAL A 42 12.53 1.43 -1.55
N GLY A 43 11.83 2.54 -1.25
CA GLY A 43 11.90 3.77 -2.05
C GLY A 43 13.30 4.36 -2.12
N ALA A 44 14.02 4.38 -1.00
CA ALA A 44 15.38 4.91 -0.89
C ALA A 44 16.37 4.14 -1.77
N VAL A 45 16.19 2.83 -1.95
CA VAL A 45 17.03 1.99 -2.81
C VAL A 45 16.89 2.36 -4.28
N TYR A 46 15.71 2.81 -4.72
CA TYR A 46 15.50 3.24 -6.10
C TYR A 46 15.90 4.70 -6.30
N HIS A 47 15.19 5.62 -5.64
CA HIS A 47 15.45 7.06 -5.71
C HIS A 47 14.99 7.73 -4.42
N GLU A 48 15.84 8.55 -3.82
CA GLU A 48 15.55 9.25 -2.56
C GLU A 48 14.26 10.09 -2.62
N ARG A 49 13.90 10.60 -3.81
CA ARG A 49 12.63 11.31 -4.06
C ARG A 49 11.37 10.46 -3.84
N LEU A 50 11.48 9.13 -3.85
CA LEU A 50 10.38 8.19 -3.63
C LEU A 50 10.12 7.90 -2.15
N VAL A 51 11.09 8.22 -1.27
CA VAL A 51 11.00 8.02 0.18
C VAL A 51 9.80 8.76 0.79
N PRO A 52 9.63 10.09 0.59
CA PRO A 52 8.49 10.80 1.16
C PRO A 52 7.16 10.32 0.58
N ILE A 53 7.12 9.94 -0.70
CA ILE A 53 5.92 9.42 -1.36
C ILE A 53 5.50 8.08 -0.73
N GLY A 54 6.46 7.17 -0.54
CA GLY A 54 6.23 5.88 0.10
C GLY A 54 5.77 6.01 1.56
N LEU A 55 6.38 6.96 2.30
CA LEU A 55 5.98 7.25 3.68
C LEU A 55 4.55 7.82 3.76
N CYS A 56 4.21 8.79 2.91
CA CYS A 56 2.86 9.36 2.85
C CYS A 56 1.81 8.30 2.51
N LEU A 57 2.07 7.45 1.51
CA LEU A 57 1.17 6.36 1.12
C LEU A 57 0.96 5.36 2.26
N ALA A 58 2.03 4.98 2.97
CA ALA A 58 1.93 4.03 4.07
C ALA A 58 1.15 4.61 5.27
N LEU A 59 1.37 5.88 5.60
CA LEU A 59 0.63 6.57 6.66
C LEU A 59 -0.85 6.75 6.31
N LEU A 60 -1.16 7.15 5.07
CA LEU A 60 -2.54 7.27 4.59
C LEU A 60 -3.26 5.93 4.62
N GLY A 61 -2.64 4.86 4.11
CA GLY A 61 -3.22 3.52 4.14
C GLY A 61 -3.52 3.06 5.56
N ASN A 62 -2.61 3.31 6.50
CA ASN A 62 -2.79 2.96 7.90
C ASN A 62 -3.91 3.77 8.59
N ALA A 63 -3.94 5.09 8.36
CA ALA A 63 -5.00 5.95 8.88
C ALA A 63 -6.38 5.53 8.36
N LEU A 64 -6.52 5.36 7.04
CA LEU A 64 -7.76 4.91 6.42
C LEU A 64 -8.18 3.52 6.89
N GLY A 65 -7.24 2.57 6.96
CA GLY A 65 -7.50 1.22 7.44
C GLY A 65 -8.00 1.21 8.89
N THR A 66 -7.41 2.03 9.75
CA THR A 66 -7.84 2.16 11.15
C THR A 66 -9.27 2.69 11.26
N TYR A 67 -9.58 3.79 10.56
CA TYR A 67 -10.93 4.35 10.60
C TYR A 67 -11.98 3.40 9.99
N LEU A 68 -11.69 2.79 8.84
CA LEU A 68 -12.59 1.81 8.23
C LEU A 68 -12.78 0.57 9.10
N GLY A 69 -11.73 0.13 9.79
CA GLY A 69 -11.80 -0.98 10.75
C GLY A 69 -12.71 -0.65 11.93
N LEU A 70 -12.58 0.54 12.51
CA LEU A 70 -13.46 1.02 13.58
C LEU A 70 -14.92 1.15 13.11
N LEU A 71 -15.13 1.62 11.88
CA LEU A 71 -16.45 1.75 11.28
C LEU A 71 -17.09 0.38 11.05
N SER A 72 -16.30 -0.58 10.54
CA SER A 72 -16.72 -1.98 10.35
C SER A 72 -17.04 -2.67 11.68
N ALA A 73 -16.24 -2.41 12.72
CA ALA A 73 -16.48 -2.91 14.07
C ALA A 73 -17.76 -2.29 14.68
N SER A 74 -18.00 -1.00 14.45
CA SER A 74 -19.21 -0.31 14.90
C SER A 74 -20.45 -0.87 14.20
N LEU A 75 -20.38 -1.10 12.89
CA LEU A 75 -21.47 -1.72 12.11
C LEU A 75 -21.74 -3.16 12.58
N SER A 76 -20.69 -3.95 12.78
CA SER A 76 -20.81 -5.34 13.27
C SER A 76 -21.44 -5.38 14.65
N ARG A 77 -21.10 -4.43 15.53
CA ARG A 77 -21.71 -4.27 16.85
C ARG A 77 -23.20 -3.93 16.74
N LEU A 78 -23.58 -3.09 15.78
CA LEU A 78 -24.98 -2.69 15.55
C LEU A 78 -25.86 -3.82 15.00
N ILE A 79 -25.27 -4.73 14.21
CA ILE A 79 -25.97 -5.92 13.68
C ILE A 79 -26.12 -7.01 14.76
N ASN A 80 -25.16 -7.10 15.69
CA ASN A 80 -25.15 -8.07 16.78
C ASN A 80 -25.91 -7.61 18.04
N THR A 81 -26.63 -6.49 17.97
CA THR A 81 -27.55 -5.98 19.00
C THR A 81 -28.97 -6.04 18.48
#